data_AF-A0A965DMZ2-F1
#
_entry.id   AF-A0A965DMZ2-F1
#
_cell.length_a   1.000
_cell.length_b   1.000
_cell.length_c   1.000
_cell.angle_alpha   90.00
_cell.angle_beta   90.00
_cell.angle_gamma   90.00
#
_symmetry.space_group_name_H-M   'P 1'
#
loop_
_entity.id
_entity.type
_entity.pdbx_description
1 polymer ?
#
loop_
_entity_poly.entity_id
_entity_poly.type
_entity_poly.pdbx_seq_one_letter_code
_entity_poly.pdbx_strand_id
1 'polypeptide(L)'
;MVGFIFTGNQYNNPAKRIGFLRFNGDLVVMSAVISLSGALFTAITMNLFLLIGINIQQFFANYFVRWALPAIPIVSTILVRQNPQLVGKVSPIIAKIFSPLVFIMLTVFLIAVISTGKDPYNDREYLLLFNAMLIGVMAIILFSLTEVSKGITSKWHLMLLLALSLLTIIDDGIAISAIMYRLSAFGVSPNRIAVLGSNVLILLNLVGVSYQLFRVLKFNQEITSVEKTIAFFLPVYSAWAAVVAFILPFLFHMK
;
A
#
# COMPACT_ATOMS: atom_id res chain seq x y z
N MET A 1 13.66 10.93 -6.86
CA MET A 1 15.03 10.62 -7.34
C MET A 1 15.34 9.12 -7.37
N VAL A 2 15.13 8.36 -6.28
CA VAL A 2 15.47 6.92 -6.22
C VAL A 2 14.76 6.06 -7.29
N GLY A 3 13.48 6.29 -7.55
CA GLY A 3 12.74 5.56 -8.60
C GLY A 3 13.23 5.85 -10.03
N PHE A 4 13.75 7.06 -10.29
CA PHE A 4 14.34 7.43 -11.58
C PHE A 4 15.69 6.73 -11.79
N ILE A 5 16.52 6.67 -10.73
CA ILE A 5 17.79 5.93 -10.75
C ILE A 5 17.55 4.43 -10.94
N PHE A 6 16.53 3.86 -10.27
CA PHE A 6 16.19 2.44 -10.40
C PHE A 6 15.70 2.07 -11.82
N THR A 7 14.93 2.94 -12.46
CA THR A 7 14.44 2.70 -13.83
C THR A 7 15.50 2.97 -14.89
N GLY A 8 16.53 3.76 -14.56
CA GLY A 8 17.64 4.12 -15.44
C GLY A 8 17.16 4.85 -16.69
N ASN A 9 17.79 4.59 -17.84
CA ASN A 9 17.43 5.24 -19.12
C ASN A 9 16.07 4.77 -19.72
N GLN A 10 15.33 3.90 -19.02
CA GLN A 10 14.05 3.34 -19.47
C GLN A 10 12.90 3.73 -18.54
N TYR A 11 12.90 4.98 -18.07
CA TYR A 11 11.88 5.53 -17.16
C TYR A 11 10.45 5.48 -17.73
N ASN A 12 10.29 5.38 -19.06
CA ASN A 12 8.99 5.25 -19.71
C ASN A 12 8.49 3.80 -19.83
N ASN A 13 9.28 2.79 -19.45
CA ASN A 13 8.89 1.40 -19.55
C ASN A 13 7.98 0.99 -18.35
N PRO A 14 6.71 0.61 -18.58
CA PRO A 14 5.79 0.20 -17.52
C PRO A 14 6.30 -0.98 -16.68
N ALA A 15 7.00 -1.94 -17.31
CA ALA A 15 7.50 -3.13 -16.62
C ALA A 15 8.56 -2.79 -15.57
N LYS A 16 9.45 -1.82 -15.85
CA LYS A 16 10.45 -1.36 -14.87
C LYS A 16 9.83 -0.57 -13.73
N ARG A 17 8.76 0.19 -13.98
CA ARG A 17 8.02 0.90 -12.93
C ARG A 17 7.35 -0.07 -11.96
N ILE A 18 6.76 -1.14 -12.47
CA ILE A 18 6.20 -2.21 -11.65
C ILE A 18 7.30 -2.96 -10.90
N GLY A 19 8.44 -3.23 -11.55
CA GLY A 19 9.62 -3.78 -10.88
C GLY A 19 10.09 -2.94 -9.70
N PHE A 20 10.06 -1.61 -9.81
CA PHE A 20 10.37 -0.71 -8.70
C PHE A 20 9.36 -0.84 -7.55
N LEU A 21 8.05 -0.83 -7.84
CA LEU A 21 7.03 -1.02 -6.80
C LEU A 21 7.18 -2.36 -6.08
N ARG A 22 7.42 -3.44 -6.84
CA ARG A 22 7.64 -4.77 -6.27
C ARG A 22 8.86 -4.80 -5.37
N PHE A 23 9.99 -4.26 -5.83
CA PHE A 23 11.21 -4.17 -5.03
C PHE A 23 10.98 -3.43 -3.71
N ASN A 24 10.26 -2.30 -3.73
CA ASN A 24 9.98 -1.55 -2.50
C ASN A 24 9.03 -2.30 -1.56
N GLY A 25 7.99 -2.95 -2.08
CA GLY A 25 7.12 -3.75 -1.22
C GLY A 25 7.83 -4.96 -0.63
N ASP A 26 8.62 -5.67 -1.42
CA ASP A 26 9.47 -6.77 -0.96
C ASP A 26 10.46 -6.29 0.12
N LEU A 27 11.04 -5.09 -0.06
CA LEU A 27 11.92 -4.48 0.92
C LEU A 27 11.20 -4.17 2.24
N VAL A 28 10.00 -3.61 2.17
CA VAL A 28 9.16 -3.31 3.36
C VAL A 28 8.79 -4.60 4.09
N VAL A 29 8.34 -5.62 3.35
CA VAL A 29 7.96 -6.92 3.91
C VAL A 29 9.17 -7.59 4.57
N MET A 30 10.33 -7.63 3.90
CA MET A 30 11.54 -8.22 4.50
C MET A 30 12.01 -7.44 5.71
N SER A 31 11.95 -6.10 5.67
CA SER A 31 12.31 -5.28 6.82
C SER A 31 11.39 -5.55 8.00
N ALA A 32 10.08 -5.70 7.77
CA ALA A 32 9.11 -6.06 8.80
C ALA A 32 9.38 -7.46 9.37
N VAL A 33 9.63 -8.46 8.52
CA VAL A 33 9.94 -9.83 8.96
C VAL A 33 11.20 -9.85 9.82
N ILE A 34 12.30 -9.22 9.36
CA ILE A 34 13.55 -9.13 10.11
C ILE A 34 13.34 -8.38 11.43
N SER A 35 12.59 -7.27 11.41
CA SER A 35 12.28 -6.50 12.63
C SER A 35 11.51 -7.33 13.64
N LEU A 36 10.48 -8.05 13.21
CA LEU A 36 9.66 -8.89 14.09
C LEU A 36 10.47 -10.07 14.64
N SER A 37 11.25 -10.74 13.80
CA SER A 37 12.15 -11.82 14.23
C SER A 37 13.20 -11.31 15.22
N GLY A 38 13.81 -10.15 14.95
CA GLY A 38 14.78 -9.52 15.84
C GLY A 38 14.17 -9.07 17.16
N ALA A 39 12.96 -8.51 17.14
CA ALA A 39 12.21 -8.12 18.34
C ALA A 39 11.85 -9.33 19.19
N LEU A 40 11.35 -10.42 18.57
CA LEU A 40 11.03 -11.66 19.27
C LEU A 40 12.28 -12.29 19.89
N PHE A 41 13.38 -12.38 19.14
CA PHE A 41 14.68 -12.86 19.64
C PHE A 41 15.16 -12.04 20.84
N THR A 42 15.07 -10.71 20.73
CA THR A 42 15.46 -9.78 21.80
C THR A 42 14.60 -9.99 23.04
N ALA A 43 13.28 -10.09 22.88
CA ALA A 43 12.34 -10.29 23.99
C ALA A 43 12.61 -11.62 24.71
N ILE A 44 12.78 -12.72 23.97
CA ILE A 44 13.08 -14.04 24.55
C ILE A 44 14.42 -13.99 25.31
N THR A 45 15.46 -13.41 24.70
CA THR A 45 16.79 -13.33 25.31
C THR A 45 16.75 -12.52 26.60
N MET A 46 16.12 -11.34 26.62
CA MET A 46 15.98 -10.53 27.82
C MET A 46 15.28 -11.30 28.95
N ASN A 47 14.20 -12.02 28.65
CA ASN A 47 13.45 -12.78 29.65
C ASN A 47 14.24 -13.97 30.19
N LEU A 48 14.99 -14.70 29.34
CA LEU A 48 15.84 -15.81 29.79
C LEU A 48 16.93 -15.34 30.76
N PHE A 49 17.57 -14.20 30.49
CA PHE A 49 18.57 -13.63 31.39
C PHE A 49 17.96 -13.08 32.68
N LEU A 50 16.75 -12.51 32.60
CA LEU A 50 16.03 -12.06 33.78
C LEU A 50 15.72 -13.22 34.75
N LEU A 51 15.36 -14.40 34.22
CA LEU A 51 15.08 -15.60 35.02
C LEU A 51 16.28 -16.10 35.83
N ILE A 52 17.50 -15.91 35.33
CA ILE A 52 18.74 -16.25 36.03
C ILE A 52 19.27 -15.09 36.90
N GLY A 53 18.46 -14.04 37.09
CA GLY A 53 18.79 -12.89 37.94
C GLY A 53 19.69 -11.83 37.29
N ILE A 54 19.95 -11.91 35.98
CA ILE A 54 20.82 -10.98 35.26
C ILE A 54 19.97 -10.00 34.43
N ASN A 55 19.97 -8.72 34.80
CA ASN A 55 19.28 -7.70 34.01
C ASN A 55 20.18 -7.19 32.87
N ILE A 56 20.00 -7.74 31.66
CA ILE A 56 20.68 -7.31 30.44
C ILE A 56 19.91 -6.28 29.62
N GLN A 57 18.74 -5.81 30.10
CA GLN A 57 17.80 -5.02 29.30
C GLN A 57 18.45 -3.74 28.78
N GLN A 58 19.13 -2.98 29.65
CA GLN A 58 19.79 -1.74 29.27
C GLN A 58 20.96 -1.96 28.30
N PHE A 59 21.72 -3.03 28.49
CA PHE A 59 22.82 -3.38 27.59
C PHE A 59 22.29 -3.73 26.19
N PHE A 60 21.29 -4.61 26.11
CA PHE A 60 20.73 -5.02 24.83
C PHE A 60 20.01 -3.86 24.11
N ALA A 61 19.29 -3.01 24.83
CA ALA A 61 18.61 -1.86 24.25
C ALA A 61 19.59 -0.80 23.73
N ASN A 62 20.63 -0.46 24.51
CA ASN A 62 21.56 0.62 24.15
C ASN A 62 22.55 0.23 23.06
N TYR A 63 23.01 -1.02 23.06
CA TYR A 63 23.96 -1.51 22.06
C TYR A 63 23.22 -2.26 20.95
N PHE A 64 22.66 -3.43 21.23
CA PHE A 64 22.15 -4.29 20.17
C PHE A 64 21.01 -3.65 19.36
N VAL A 65 19.95 -3.14 20.00
CA VAL A 65 18.79 -2.58 19.30
C VAL A 65 19.15 -1.32 18.50
N ARG A 66 19.95 -0.41 19.08
CA ARG A 66 20.33 0.84 18.43
C ARG A 66 21.19 0.62 17.18
N TRP A 67 22.04 -0.41 17.18
CA TRP A 67 22.83 -0.79 16.00
C TRP A 67 22.04 -1.66 15.01
N ALA A 68 21.15 -2.52 15.50
CA ALA A 68 20.35 -3.41 14.65
C ALA A 68 19.31 -2.63 13.83
N LEU A 69 18.62 -1.66 14.44
CA LEU A 69 17.48 -0.98 13.79
C LEU A 69 17.85 -0.30 12.46
N PRO A 70 18.96 0.47 12.36
CA PRO A 70 19.40 1.07 11.09
C PRO A 70 19.96 0.04 10.10
N ALA A 71 20.43 -1.13 10.57
CA ALA A 71 20.96 -2.18 9.71
C ALA A 71 19.86 -2.93 8.96
N ILE A 72 18.61 -2.95 9.47
CA ILE A 72 17.50 -3.73 8.90
C ILE A 72 17.25 -3.40 7.43
N PRO A 73 17.01 -2.14 7.00
CA PRO A 73 16.72 -1.85 5.59
C PRO A 73 17.89 -2.21 4.66
N ILE A 74 19.13 -2.11 5.15
CA ILE A 74 20.34 -2.46 4.41
C ILE A 74 20.40 -3.97 4.18
N VAL A 75 20.24 -4.75 5.25
CA VAL A 75 20.22 -6.22 5.20
C VAL A 75 19.06 -6.70 4.32
N SER A 76 17.86 -6.14 4.50
CA SER A 76 16.70 -6.42 3.64
C SER A 76 16.98 -6.15 2.17
N THR A 77 17.66 -5.05 1.85
CA THR A 77 18.04 -4.71 0.46
C THR A 77 18.95 -5.78 -0.14
N ILE A 78 19.94 -6.26 0.61
CA ILE A 78 20.86 -7.31 0.17
C ILE A 78 20.10 -8.62 -0.07
N LEU A 79 19.21 -9.00 0.85
CA LEU A 79 18.37 -10.20 0.74
C LEU A 79 17.45 -10.15 -0.49
N VAL A 80 16.74 -9.05 -0.71
CA VAL A 80 15.84 -8.87 -1.86
C VAL A 80 16.63 -8.97 -3.18
N ARG A 81 17.84 -8.40 -3.24
CA ARG A 81 18.67 -8.41 -4.46
C ARG A 81 19.34 -9.74 -4.75
N GLN A 82 19.88 -10.39 -3.73
CA GLN A 82 20.62 -11.65 -3.90
C GLN A 82 19.69 -12.87 -3.99
N ASN A 83 18.52 -12.82 -3.33
CA ASN A 83 17.57 -13.93 -3.26
C ASN A 83 16.17 -13.54 -3.78
N PRO A 84 16.04 -12.97 -4.99
CA PRO A 84 14.77 -12.46 -5.51
C PRO A 84 13.73 -13.58 -5.70
N GLN A 85 14.15 -14.82 -5.90
CA GLN A 85 13.25 -15.96 -6.07
C GLN A 85 12.54 -16.37 -4.77
N LEU A 86 13.16 -16.14 -3.62
CA LEU A 86 12.58 -16.45 -2.31
C LEU A 86 11.72 -15.28 -1.84
N VAL A 87 12.30 -14.08 -1.85
CA VAL A 87 11.64 -12.88 -1.32
C VAL A 87 10.48 -12.42 -2.22
N GLY A 88 10.67 -12.45 -3.54
CA GLY A 88 9.64 -12.00 -4.51
C GLY A 88 8.42 -12.91 -4.61
N LYS A 89 8.33 -13.96 -3.79
CA LYS A 89 7.12 -14.77 -3.59
C LYS A 89 6.37 -14.40 -2.31
N VAL A 90 7.02 -13.78 -1.32
CA VAL A 90 6.43 -13.49 -0.02
C VAL A 90 5.32 -12.43 -0.16
N SER A 91 5.60 -11.30 -0.79
CA SER A 91 4.62 -10.21 -0.94
C SER A 91 3.36 -10.62 -1.70
N PRO A 92 3.44 -11.34 -2.84
CA PRO A 92 2.26 -11.89 -3.51
C PRO A 92 1.43 -12.84 -2.64
N ILE A 93 2.08 -13.75 -1.90
CA ILE A 93 1.40 -14.70 -1.00
C ILE A 93 0.64 -13.95 0.10
N ILE A 94 1.28 -12.97 0.74
CA ILE A 94 0.63 -12.13 1.75
C ILE A 94 -0.58 -11.42 1.13
N ALA A 95 -0.41 -10.78 -0.02
CA ALA A 95 -1.51 -10.11 -0.69
C ALA A 95 -2.67 -11.05 -1.01
N LYS A 96 -2.39 -12.29 -1.45
CA LYS A 96 -3.41 -13.30 -1.72
C LYS A 96 -4.17 -13.75 -0.47
N ILE A 97 -3.50 -13.87 0.68
CA ILE A 97 -4.13 -14.18 1.97
C ILE A 97 -5.01 -13.00 2.43
N PHE A 98 -4.51 -11.77 2.30
CA PHE A 98 -5.21 -10.58 2.76
C PHE A 98 -6.35 -10.12 1.83
N SER A 99 -6.30 -10.45 0.54
CA SER A 99 -7.34 -10.06 -0.43
C SER A 99 -8.77 -10.44 0.02
N PRO A 100 -9.09 -11.71 0.38
CA PRO A 100 -10.42 -12.07 0.87
C PRO A 100 -10.75 -11.44 2.23
N LEU A 101 -9.77 -11.32 3.12
CA LEU A 101 -9.96 -10.71 4.44
C LEU A 101 -10.36 -9.24 4.33
N VAL A 102 -9.66 -8.48 3.48
CA VAL A 102 -9.95 -7.07 3.21
C VAL A 102 -11.29 -6.93 2.50
N PHE A 103 -11.62 -7.80 1.55
CA PHE A 103 -12.93 -7.79 0.89
C PHE A 103 -14.08 -7.94 1.90
N ILE A 104 -13.98 -8.92 2.81
CA ILE A 104 -14.99 -9.13 3.86
C ILE A 104 -15.07 -7.90 4.77
N MET A 105 -13.92 -7.38 5.21
CA MET A 105 -13.85 -6.22 6.08
C MET A 105 -14.51 -4.98 5.46
N LEU A 106 -14.18 -4.66 4.20
CA LEU A 106 -14.80 -3.54 3.48
C LEU A 106 -16.31 -3.74 3.30
N THR A 107 -16.74 -4.97 3.01
CA THR A 107 -18.16 -5.28 2.83
C THR A 107 -18.93 -5.05 4.12
N VAL A 108 -18.42 -5.57 5.24
CA VAL A 108 -19.01 -5.38 6.57
C VAL A 108 -19.01 -3.91 6.96
N PHE A 109 -17.90 -3.20 6.69
CA PHE A 109 -17.79 -1.77 6.95
C PHE A 109 -18.85 -0.97 6.18
N LEU A 110 -19.00 -1.22 4.88
CA LEU A 110 -20.00 -0.54 4.04
C LEU A 110 -21.42 -0.80 4.55
N ILE A 111 -21.75 -2.06 4.89
CA ILE A 111 -23.07 -2.41 5.48
C ILE A 111 -23.29 -1.65 6.79
N ALA A 112 -22.27 -1.57 7.65
CA ALA A 112 -22.37 -0.87 8.93
C ALA A 112 -22.58 0.64 8.76
N VAL A 113 -21.91 1.28 7.80
CA VAL A 113 -22.11 2.70 7.48
C VAL A 113 -23.54 2.97 7.02
N ILE A 114 -24.05 2.16 6.08
CA ILE A 114 -25.42 2.29 5.57
C ILE A 114 -26.44 2.07 6.69
N SER A 115 -26.21 1.08 7.56
CA SER A 115 -27.14 0.72 8.64
C SER A 115 -27.18 1.74 9.77
N THR A 116 -26.03 2.35 10.10
CA THR A 116 -25.94 3.32 11.20
C THR A 116 -26.35 4.73 10.77
N GLY A 117 -26.32 5.04 9.47
CA GLY A 117 -26.62 6.37 8.93
C GLY A 117 -25.70 7.48 9.43
N LYS A 118 -24.66 7.13 10.20
CA LYS A 118 -23.64 8.06 10.65
C LYS A 118 -22.61 8.17 9.54
N ASP A 119 -22.26 9.40 9.19
CA ASP A 119 -21.15 9.65 8.27
C ASP A 119 -19.83 9.52 9.04
N PRO A 120 -19.06 8.41 8.86
CA PRO A 120 -17.82 8.19 9.59
C PRO A 120 -16.70 9.15 9.12
N TYR A 121 -16.87 9.82 7.99
CA TYR A 121 -15.83 10.63 7.35
C TYR A 121 -15.76 12.07 7.88
N ASN A 122 -16.54 12.37 8.94
CA ASN A 122 -16.47 13.66 9.63
C ASN A 122 -15.22 13.81 10.51
N ASP A 123 -14.69 12.73 11.11
CA ASP A 123 -13.43 12.85 11.85
C ASP A 123 -12.21 12.72 10.95
N ARG A 124 -11.20 13.52 11.26
CA ARG A 124 -9.95 13.57 10.49
C ARG A 124 -9.18 12.25 10.55
N GLU A 125 -9.29 11.53 11.66
CA GLU A 125 -8.65 10.23 11.88
C GLU A 125 -9.23 9.16 10.95
N TYR A 126 -10.56 9.14 10.76
CA TYR A 126 -11.19 8.22 9.81
C TYR A 126 -10.73 8.46 8.38
N LEU A 127 -10.63 9.72 7.94
CA LEU A 127 -10.12 10.04 6.59
C LEU A 127 -8.68 9.57 6.38
N LEU A 128 -7.83 9.68 7.40
CA LEU A 128 -6.44 9.21 7.32
C LEU A 128 -6.38 7.68 7.23
N LEU A 129 -7.09 6.99 8.10
CA LEU A 129 -7.22 5.52 8.09
C LEU A 129 -7.77 5.01 6.76
N PHE A 130 -8.79 5.67 6.22
CA PHE A 130 -9.40 5.30 4.95
C PHE A 130 -8.44 5.47 3.77
N ASN A 131 -7.72 6.60 3.68
CA ASN A 131 -6.72 6.78 2.63
C ASN A 131 -5.59 5.74 2.73
N ALA A 132 -5.14 5.43 3.94
CA ALA A 132 -4.14 4.38 4.16
C ALA A 132 -4.65 3.00 3.69
N MET A 133 -5.93 2.71 3.95
CA MET A 133 -6.62 1.52 3.46
C MET A 133 -6.69 1.50 1.92
N LEU A 134 -7.03 2.60 1.25
CA LEU A 134 -7.05 2.67 -0.22
C LEU A 134 -5.69 2.35 -0.84
N ILE A 135 -4.62 2.92 -0.28
CA ILE A 135 -3.23 2.61 -0.68
C ILE A 135 -2.94 1.12 -0.43
N GLY A 136 -3.39 0.58 0.71
CA GLY A 136 -3.29 -0.83 1.05
C GLY A 136 -3.97 -1.75 0.05
N VAL A 137 -5.21 -1.44 -0.36
CA VAL A 137 -5.94 -2.21 -1.38
C VAL A 137 -5.21 -2.17 -2.72
N MET A 138 -4.73 -1.00 -3.16
CA MET A 138 -3.95 -0.88 -4.39
C MET A 138 -2.68 -1.75 -4.34
N ALA A 139 -1.98 -1.76 -3.20
CA ALA A 139 -0.82 -2.61 -2.99
C ALA A 139 -1.21 -4.09 -3.05
N ILE A 140 -2.28 -4.51 -2.37
CA ILE A 140 -2.80 -5.88 -2.42
C ILE A 140 -3.06 -6.29 -3.88
N ILE A 141 -3.79 -5.49 -4.65
CA ILE A 141 -4.09 -5.81 -6.05
C ILE A 141 -2.78 -5.99 -6.84
N LEU A 142 -1.84 -5.04 -6.75
CA LEU A 142 -0.56 -5.10 -7.46
C LEU A 142 0.26 -6.37 -7.11
N PHE A 143 0.40 -6.67 -5.83
CA PHE A 143 1.18 -7.83 -5.39
C PHE A 143 0.49 -9.14 -5.75
N SER A 144 -0.84 -9.18 -5.63
CA SER A 144 -1.62 -10.37 -5.94
C SER A 144 -1.57 -10.72 -7.44
N LEU A 145 -1.55 -9.72 -8.33
CA LEU A 145 -1.41 -9.92 -9.79
C LEU A 145 -0.08 -10.59 -10.19
N THR A 146 0.97 -10.42 -9.38
CA THR A 146 2.30 -10.99 -9.66
C THR A 146 2.29 -12.53 -9.56
N GLU A 147 1.41 -13.11 -8.74
CA GLU A 147 1.20 -14.56 -8.67
C GLU A 147 0.38 -15.06 -9.86
N VAL A 148 -0.57 -14.25 -10.32
CA VAL A 148 -1.44 -14.53 -11.48
C VAL A 148 -0.64 -14.64 -12.77
N SER A 149 0.33 -13.76 -12.98
CA SER A 149 1.20 -13.78 -14.16
C SER A 149 2.05 -15.06 -14.29
N LYS A 150 2.18 -15.89 -13.25
CA LYS A 150 2.98 -17.13 -13.26
C LYS A 150 2.16 -18.39 -13.58
N GLY A 151 0.89 -18.24 -13.97
CA GLY A 151 0.05 -19.34 -14.49
C GLY A 151 -0.57 -20.25 -13.43
N ILE A 152 -0.47 -19.93 -12.14
CA ILE A 152 -0.92 -20.77 -11.00
C ILE A 152 -2.32 -20.33 -10.48
N THR A 153 -3.01 -19.42 -11.16
CA THR A 153 -4.18 -18.75 -10.56
C THR A 153 -5.51 -19.20 -11.09
N SER A 154 -6.35 -19.59 -10.12
CA SER A 154 -7.77 -19.85 -10.30
C SER A 154 -8.53 -18.59 -10.72
N LYS A 155 -9.48 -18.74 -11.66
CA LYS A 155 -10.43 -17.68 -12.06
C LYS A 155 -11.13 -17.04 -10.86
N TRP A 156 -11.34 -17.81 -9.79
CA TRP A 156 -11.91 -17.33 -8.52
C TRP A 156 -11.12 -16.19 -7.90
N HIS A 157 -9.79 -16.25 -7.97
CA HIS A 157 -8.93 -15.23 -7.39
C HIS A 157 -9.04 -13.91 -8.16
N LEU A 158 -9.10 -13.97 -9.49
CA LEU A 158 -9.32 -12.80 -10.34
C LEU A 158 -10.71 -12.18 -10.11
N MET A 159 -11.74 -13.00 -9.94
CA MET A 159 -13.07 -12.52 -9.57
C MET A 159 -13.06 -11.80 -8.22
N LEU A 160 -12.33 -12.33 -7.24
CA LEU A 160 -12.18 -11.70 -5.93
C LEU A 160 -11.48 -10.35 -6.03
N LEU A 161 -10.39 -10.25 -6.81
CA LEU A 161 -9.70 -8.96 -7.04
C LEU A 161 -10.61 -7.96 -7.75
N LEU A 162 -11.42 -8.40 -8.72
CA LEU A 162 -12.40 -7.54 -9.38
C LEU A 162 -13.46 -7.04 -8.38
N ALA A 163 -14.05 -7.94 -7.58
CA ALA A 163 -15.02 -7.59 -6.56
C ALA A 163 -14.45 -6.62 -5.52
N LEU A 164 -13.22 -6.87 -5.07
CA LEU A 164 -12.48 -5.97 -4.17
C LEU A 164 -12.28 -4.58 -4.78
N SER A 165 -11.85 -4.52 -6.05
CA SER A 165 -11.65 -3.24 -6.73
C SER A 165 -12.95 -2.45 -6.91
N LEU A 166 -14.06 -3.12 -7.24
CA LEU A 166 -15.37 -2.49 -7.37
C LEU A 166 -15.90 -1.97 -6.03
N LEU A 167 -15.76 -2.77 -4.98
CA LEU A 167 -16.16 -2.37 -3.62
C LEU A 167 -15.37 -1.14 -3.17
N THR A 168 -14.06 -1.14 -3.43
CA THR A 168 -13.18 -0.02 -3.08
C THR A 168 -13.53 1.25 -3.86
N ILE A 169 -13.97 1.15 -5.12
CA ILE A 169 -14.48 2.29 -5.90
C ILE A 169 -15.71 2.90 -5.25
N ILE A 170 -16.62 2.07 -4.73
CA ILE A 170 -17.82 2.54 -4.04
C ILE A 170 -17.41 3.28 -2.76
N ASP A 171 -16.56 2.67 -1.95
CA ASP A 171 -16.09 3.26 -0.70
C ASP A 171 -15.35 4.59 -0.94
N ASP A 172 -14.48 4.65 -1.95
CA ASP A 172 -13.74 5.86 -2.33
C ASP A 172 -14.68 6.96 -2.84
N GLY A 173 -15.73 6.59 -3.59
CA GLY A 173 -16.78 7.52 -4.00
C GLY A 173 -17.52 8.15 -2.82
N ILE A 174 -17.80 7.36 -1.77
CA ILE A 174 -18.40 7.86 -0.52
C ILE A 174 -17.43 8.83 0.16
N ALA A 175 -16.15 8.47 0.28
CA ALA A 175 -15.13 9.32 0.88
C ALA A 175 -14.96 10.66 0.14
N ILE A 176 -14.90 10.65 -1.19
CA ILE A 176 -14.84 11.87 -2.01
C ILE A 176 -16.07 12.75 -1.77
N SER A 177 -17.26 12.16 -1.71
CA SER A 177 -18.51 12.87 -1.45
C SER A 177 -18.49 13.56 -0.08
N ALA A 178 -18.01 12.87 0.96
CA ALA A 178 -17.87 13.43 2.30
C ALA A 178 -16.86 14.59 2.35
N ILE A 179 -15.71 14.46 1.66
CA ILE A 179 -14.71 15.53 1.62
C ILE A 179 -15.26 16.75 0.86
N MET A 180 -16.01 16.54 -0.23
CA MET A 180 -16.67 17.64 -0.96
C MET A 180 -17.68 18.38 -0.10
N TYR A 181 -18.52 17.66 0.65
CA TYR A 181 -19.43 18.27 1.62
C TYR A 181 -18.68 19.10 2.66
N ARG A 182 -17.58 18.57 3.20
CA ARG A 182 -16.77 19.31 4.17
C ARG A 182 -16.08 20.54 3.56
N LEU A 183 -15.69 20.46 2.29
CA LEU A 183 -15.08 21.58 1.57
C LEU A 183 -16.07 22.73 1.37
N SER A 184 -17.34 22.41 1.07
CA SER A 184 -18.39 23.41 0.93
C SER A 184 -18.86 23.97 2.27
N ALA A 185 -19.00 23.14 3.31
CA ALA A 185 -19.49 23.58 4.62
C ALA A 185 -18.44 24.32 5.47
N PHE A 186 -17.19 23.85 5.45
CA PHE A 186 -16.13 24.34 6.34
C PHE A 186 -14.98 25.04 5.60
N GLY A 187 -15.18 25.37 4.33
CA GLY A 187 -14.21 26.08 3.48
C GLY A 187 -13.02 25.24 3.02
N VAL A 188 -12.13 25.89 2.28
CA VAL A 188 -10.96 25.26 1.67
C VAL A 188 -9.81 25.16 2.66
N SER A 189 -9.21 23.97 2.77
CA SER A 189 -7.96 23.78 3.52
C SER A 189 -6.97 22.94 2.72
N PRO A 190 -5.65 23.17 2.89
CA PRO A 190 -4.63 22.46 2.12
C PRO A 190 -4.71 20.94 2.30
N ASN A 191 -4.94 20.47 3.53
CA ASN A 191 -5.11 19.05 3.80
C ASN A 191 -6.32 18.44 3.06
N ARG A 192 -7.47 19.14 3.03
CA ARG A 192 -8.66 18.66 2.31
C ARG A 192 -8.41 18.58 0.80
N ILE A 193 -7.72 19.56 0.22
CA ILE A 193 -7.35 19.51 -1.21
C ILE A 193 -6.40 18.34 -1.48
N ALA A 194 -5.37 18.17 -0.66
CA ALA A 194 -4.37 17.10 -0.84
C ALA A 194 -5.02 15.72 -0.84
N VAL A 195 -5.89 15.48 0.16
CA VAL A 195 -6.64 14.23 0.30
C VAL A 195 -7.63 14.03 -0.85
N LEU A 196 -8.39 15.06 -1.22
CA LEU A 196 -9.35 14.98 -2.32
C LEU A 196 -8.69 14.61 -3.64
N GLY A 197 -7.59 15.29 -4.00
CA GLY A 197 -6.88 14.97 -5.24
C GLY A 197 -6.23 13.58 -5.22
N SER A 198 -5.74 13.13 -4.06
CA SER A 198 -5.22 11.77 -3.92
C SER A 198 -6.33 10.73 -4.16
N ASN A 199 -7.51 10.93 -3.56
CA ASN A 199 -8.64 10.01 -3.73
C ASN A 199 -9.15 10.01 -5.17
N VAL A 200 -9.27 11.17 -5.82
CA VAL A 200 -9.63 11.22 -7.25
C VAL A 200 -8.62 10.45 -8.13
N LEU A 201 -7.31 10.56 -7.85
CA LEU A 201 -6.30 9.81 -8.60
C LEU A 201 -6.35 8.31 -8.31
N ILE A 202 -6.63 7.91 -7.07
CA ILE A 202 -6.83 6.51 -6.70
C ILE A 202 -8.08 5.94 -7.38
N LEU A 203 -9.20 6.66 -7.35
CA LEU A 203 -10.45 6.32 -8.02
C LEU A 203 -10.22 6.06 -9.52
N LEU A 204 -9.58 7.00 -10.22
CA LEU A 204 -9.31 6.87 -11.66
C LEU A 204 -8.43 5.64 -11.97
N ASN A 205 -7.42 5.40 -11.14
CA ASN A 205 -6.56 4.22 -11.28
C ASN A 205 -7.35 2.93 -11.00
N LEU A 206 -8.15 2.88 -9.93
CA LEU A 206 -9.01 1.75 -9.58
C LEU A 206 -10.04 1.43 -10.66
N VAL A 207 -10.66 2.45 -11.27
CA VAL A 207 -11.58 2.27 -12.41
C VAL A 207 -10.84 1.63 -13.59
N GLY A 208 -9.64 2.13 -13.92
CA GLY A 208 -8.79 1.54 -14.95
C GLY A 208 -8.40 0.09 -14.65
N VAL A 209 -8.02 -0.20 -13.40
CA VAL A 209 -7.67 -1.54 -12.92
C VAL A 209 -8.86 -2.48 -12.99
N SER A 210 -10.02 -2.07 -12.47
CA SER A 210 -11.28 -2.82 -12.53
C SER A 210 -11.68 -3.16 -13.96
N TYR A 211 -11.55 -2.19 -14.87
CA TYR A 211 -11.84 -2.40 -16.29
C TYR A 211 -10.92 -3.45 -16.92
N GLN A 212 -9.62 -3.40 -16.65
CA GLN A 212 -8.69 -4.40 -17.17
C GLN A 212 -8.91 -5.77 -16.53
N LEU A 213 -9.18 -5.84 -15.22
CA LEU A 213 -9.53 -7.10 -14.53
C LEU A 213 -10.77 -7.75 -15.15
N PHE A 214 -11.80 -6.94 -15.46
CA PHE A 214 -12.99 -7.42 -16.16
C PHE A 214 -12.65 -7.94 -17.57
N ARG A 215 -11.78 -7.25 -18.32
CA ARG A 215 -11.35 -7.72 -19.65
C ARG A 215 -10.55 -9.00 -19.59
N VAL A 216 -9.69 -9.19 -18.59
CA VAL A 216 -8.96 -10.43 -18.36
C VAL A 216 -9.95 -11.58 -18.11
N LEU A 217 -10.97 -11.35 -17.27
CA LEU A 217 -11.99 -12.37 -16.95
C LEU A 217 -12.90 -12.72 -18.14
N LYS A 218 -13.34 -11.72 -18.91
CA LYS A 218 -14.33 -11.90 -19.98
C LYS A 218 -13.72 -12.27 -21.33
N PHE A 219 -12.54 -11.72 -21.64
CA PHE A 219 -11.90 -11.83 -22.95
C PHE A 219 -10.54 -12.53 -22.92
N ASN A 220 -10.15 -13.14 -21.79
CA ASN A 220 -8.85 -13.83 -21.62
C ASN A 220 -7.64 -12.97 -22.05
N GLN A 221 -7.70 -11.66 -21.81
CA GLN A 221 -6.56 -10.78 -22.08
C GLN A 221 -5.39 -11.03 -21.12
N GLU A 222 -4.21 -10.57 -21.51
CA GLU A 222 -3.03 -10.65 -20.65
C GLU A 222 -3.16 -9.78 -19.41
N ILE A 223 -2.82 -10.38 -18.26
CA ILE A 223 -2.75 -9.72 -16.94
C ILE A 223 -1.76 -8.55 -16.95
N THR A 224 -0.77 -8.57 -17.84
CA THR A 224 0.19 -7.49 -18.08
C THR A 224 -0.50 -6.15 -18.35
N SER A 225 -1.73 -6.17 -18.89
CA SER A 225 -2.55 -4.98 -19.14
C SER A 225 -2.99 -4.29 -17.84
N VAL A 226 -3.30 -5.06 -16.79
CA VAL A 226 -3.66 -4.52 -15.47
C VAL A 226 -2.45 -3.85 -14.82
N GLU A 227 -1.28 -4.50 -14.89
CA GLU A 227 -0.03 -3.97 -14.36
C GLU A 227 0.38 -2.67 -15.07
N LYS A 228 0.22 -2.61 -16.40
CA LYS A 228 0.49 -1.40 -17.19
C LYS A 228 -0.38 -0.23 -16.76
N THR A 229 -1.66 -0.46 -16.46
CA THR A 229 -2.55 0.59 -15.94
C THR A 229 -2.04 1.15 -14.61
N ILE A 230 -1.67 0.29 -13.66
CA ILE A 230 -1.12 0.75 -12.36
C ILE A 230 0.19 1.53 -12.57
N ALA A 231 1.06 1.05 -13.46
CA ALA A 231 2.34 1.68 -13.78
C ALA A 231 2.20 3.07 -14.44
N PHE A 232 1.10 3.28 -15.17
CA PHE A 232 0.81 4.53 -15.86
C PHE A 232 0.47 5.65 -14.87
N PHE A 233 -0.22 5.33 -13.76
CA PHE A 233 -0.57 6.32 -12.74
C PHE A 233 0.59 6.70 -11.81
N LEU A 234 1.68 5.93 -11.77
CA LEU A 234 2.81 6.19 -10.87
C LEU A 234 3.46 7.59 -11.03
N PRO A 235 3.75 8.09 -12.25
CA PRO A 235 4.24 9.45 -12.44
C PRO A 235 3.18 10.50 -12.08
N VAL A 236 1.89 10.19 -12.30
CA VAL A 236 0.79 11.10 -11.96
C VAL A 236 0.69 11.28 -10.44
N TYR A 237 0.79 10.20 -9.67
CA TYR A 237 0.90 10.28 -8.21
C TYR A 237 2.13 11.07 -7.76
N SER A 238 3.27 10.87 -8.42
CA SER A 238 4.51 11.60 -8.10
C SER A 238 4.37 13.10 -8.37
N ALA A 239 3.75 13.47 -9.50
CA ALA A 239 3.48 14.86 -9.84
C ALA A 239 2.50 15.49 -8.84
N TRP A 240 1.44 14.77 -8.46
CA TRP A 240 0.51 15.24 -7.44
C TRP A 240 1.18 15.42 -6.08
N ALA A 241 2.01 14.48 -5.64
CA ALA A 241 2.79 14.63 -4.42
C ALA A 241 3.71 15.86 -4.47
N ALA A 242 4.33 16.15 -5.61
CA ALA A 242 5.13 17.36 -5.79
C ALA A 242 4.27 18.63 -5.71
N VAL A 243 3.08 18.64 -6.31
CA VAL A 243 2.11 19.75 -6.17
C VAL A 243 1.72 19.95 -4.70
N VAL A 244 1.40 18.87 -3.98
CA VAL A 244 1.03 18.93 -2.57
C VAL A 244 2.20 19.43 -1.70
N ALA A 245 3.42 19.00 -1.97
CA ALA A 245 4.59 19.36 -1.18
C ALA A 245 5.14 20.77 -1.48
N PHE A 246 5.08 21.22 -2.73
CA PHE A 246 5.72 22.47 -3.16
C PHE A 246 4.75 23.58 -3.51
N ILE A 247 3.49 23.30 -3.87
CA ILE A 247 2.55 24.34 -4.30
C ILE A 247 1.57 24.68 -3.18
N LEU A 248 1.04 23.67 -2.47
CA LEU A 248 0.08 23.93 -1.40
C LEU A 248 0.65 24.76 -0.23
N PRO A 249 1.90 24.57 0.24
CA PRO A 249 2.44 25.44 1.30
C PRO A 249 2.52 26.91 0.89
N PHE A 250 2.90 27.18 -0.37
CA PHE A 250 3.00 28.54 -0.88
C PHE A 250 1.61 29.18 -1.09
N LEU A 251 0.64 28.43 -1.64
CA LEU A 251 -0.72 28.94 -1.86
C LEU A 251 -1.45 29.27 -0.54
N PHE A 252 -1.22 28.48 0.51
CA PHE A 252 -1.88 28.65 1.80
C PHE A 252 -1.04 29.41 2.83
N HIS A 253 0.10 29.98 2.43
CA HIS A 253 1.05 30.67 3.33
C HIS A 253 1.38 29.84 4.59
N MET A 254 1.51 28.52 4.42
CA MET A 254 1.92 27.64 5.51
C MET A 254 3.41 27.85 5.75
N LYS A 255 3.77 28.32 6.94
CA LYS A 255 5.16 28.41 7.41
C LYS A 255 5.74 27.04 7.72
#